data_AF-A0A2E8MB03-F1
#
_entry.id   AF-A0A2E8MB03-F1
#
_cell.length_a   1.000
_cell.length_b   1.000
_cell.length_c   1.000
_cell.angle_alpha   90.00
_cell.angle_beta   90.00
_cell.angle_gamma   90.00
#
_symmetry.space_group_name_H-M   'P 1'
#
loop_
_entity.id
_entity.type
_entity.pdbx_description
1 polymer ?
#
loop_
_entity_poly.entity_id
_entity_poly.type
_entity_poly.pdbx_seq_one_letter_code
_entity_poly.pdbx_strand_id
1 'polypeptide(L)'
;MIIAGAIVGSGELVATTAVGAEAGFVLLWLIIIGCLIKVFVQIEFGRYTITTGRTTLSGMNEVSGPRARVNWLLWFWLVFSLVALVQLGGIIGGVGQALTIQQPLTESGRVANEYHETIISKQVEEGLATRFGSEEAASPEPAAEEATETSPAPTSNDSLIWCFLVTIVSIVLLVVGRYRLIQNFSTVLVATFTLVTIINVVYLQSLPEWRVTWADLASGMTFQIPEGKGLTVALAAFGIIGVGATELIQYPYWCQEKGYAKWTGPRDDSPEWAARAEGWMKVLRWDAWCSMIVYTSATIAFYLLGAAILGRTGLDPSGDQMVRTLGEMYAPVFGSAAQAIFLFGAFAVLYSTYFVATASHARVSADAMRIFGLINGSEESYRRWVKVFCIIFPILFLASYAFFRAPKQLVLAGGFMGALMLPFLGLAALFFRYKRCDSRLAPGRAWDIGLWISCIGMFITGGYALYSKVVLELFAK
;
A
#
# COMPACT_ATOMS: atom_id res chain seq x y z
N MET A 1 -10.98 -14.96 4.16
CA MET A 1 -10.73 -13.62 3.60
C MET A 1 -9.57 -13.71 2.65
N ILE A 2 -9.74 -13.22 1.44
CA ILE A 2 -8.66 -13.17 0.44
C ILE A 2 -7.80 -11.94 0.70
N ILE A 3 -8.43 -10.85 1.14
CA ILE A 3 -7.84 -9.53 1.12
C ILE A 3 -7.29 -9.10 2.49
N ALA A 4 -7.93 -9.37 3.65
CA ALA A 4 -7.44 -8.84 4.94
C ALA A 4 -5.95 -9.07 5.25
N GLY A 5 -5.36 -10.22 4.85
CA GLY A 5 -3.92 -10.47 5.04
C GLY A 5 -2.99 -9.73 4.08
N ALA A 6 -3.55 -9.08 3.05
CA ALA A 6 -2.85 -8.36 2.00
C ALA A 6 -3.09 -6.84 2.02
N ILE A 7 -4.09 -6.32 2.76
CA ILE A 7 -4.44 -4.89 2.65
C ILE A 7 -3.71 -4.01 3.67
N VAL A 8 -3.44 -4.50 4.89
CA VAL A 8 -2.56 -3.73 5.78
C VAL A 8 -1.15 -4.00 5.30
N GLY A 9 -0.61 -3.05 4.54
CA GLY A 9 0.61 -3.22 3.78
C GLY A 9 1.59 -2.06 3.94
N SER A 10 2.50 -1.95 2.97
CA SER A 10 3.43 -0.83 2.88
C SER A 10 2.75 0.53 2.72
N GLY A 11 1.53 0.57 2.14
CA GLY A 11 0.76 1.79 1.99
C GLY A 11 0.45 2.42 3.34
N GLU A 12 -0.10 1.62 4.26
CA GLU A 12 -0.42 2.03 5.63
C GLU A 12 0.85 2.32 6.45
N LEU A 13 1.84 1.43 6.38
CA LEU A 13 3.04 1.54 7.20
C LEU A 13 3.95 2.71 6.79
N VAL A 14 4.12 2.97 5.49
CA VAL A 14 5.08 3.97 4.96
C VAL A 14 4.38 5.22 4.46
N ALA A 15 3.37 5.07 3.60
CA ALA A 15 2.77 6.23 2.96
C ALA A 15 1.82 6.96 3.93
N THR A 16 0.93 6.25 4.61
CA THR A 16 -0.02 6.86 5.55
C THR A 16 0.67 7.51 6.74
N THR A 17 1.70 6.88 7.30
CA THR A 17 2.51 7.45 8.39
C THR A 17 3.24 8.71 7.93
N ALA A 18 3.82 8.72 6.73
CA ALA A 18 4.44 9.91 6.15
C ALA A 18 3.42 11.04 5.92
N VAL A 19 2.19 10.71 5.48
CA VAL A 19 1.13 11.72 5.37
C VAL A 19 0.77 12.28 6.73
N GLY A 20 0.60 11.44 7.75
CA GLY A 20 0.35 11.90 9.12
C GLY A 20 1.47 12.81 9.63
N ALA A 21 2.73 12.42 9.39
CA ALA A 21 3.90 13.20 9.79
C ALA A 21 3.95 14.58 9.14
N GLU A 22 3.63 14.68 7.84
CA GLU A 22 3.74 15.93 7.08
C GLU A 22 2.48 16.81 7.14
N ALA A 23 1.29 16.21 7.23
CA ALA A 23 0.01 16.92 7.20
C ALA A 23 -0.65 17.04 8.59
N GLY A 24 -0.03 16.47 9.63
CA GLY A 24 -0.62 16.39 10.97
C GLY A 24 -1.98 15.71 10.95
N PHE A 25 -2.96 16.23 11.68
CA PHE A 25 -4.29 15.62 11.77
C PHE A 25 -5.24 16.03 10.64
N VAL A 26 -4.92 17.09 9.89
CA VAL A 26 -5.85 17.81 8.99
C VAL A 26 -6.44 16.93 7.89
N LEU A 27 -5.70 15.91 7.42
CA LEU A 27 -6.12 15.04 6.31
C LEU A 27 -6.80 13.74 6.76
N LEU A 28 -7.18 13.60 8.03
CA LEU A 28 -7.87 12.40 8.51
C LEU A 28 -9.16 12.11 7.73
N TRP A 29 -9.95 13.15 7.39
CA TRP A 29 -11.15 13.01 6.56
C TRP A 29 -10.85 12.37 5.20
N LEU A 30 -9.74 12.74 4.56
CA LEU A 30 -9.35 12.26 3.24
C LEU A 30 -9.01 10.78 3.29
N ILE A 31 -8.34 10.34 4.38
CA ILE A 31 -8.02 8.94 4.63
C ILE A 31 -9.30 8.10 4.76
N ILE A 32 -10.24 8.54 5.60
CA ILE A 32 -11.48 7.81 5.88
C ILE A 32 -12.35 7.74 4.62
N ILE A 33 -12.57 8.88 3.96
CA ILE A 33 -13.38 8.92 2.74
C ILE A 33 -12.71 8.13 1.63
N GLY A 34 -11.41 8.28 1.44
CA GLY A 34 -10.63 7.55 0.43
C GLY A 34 -10.72 6.04 0.61
N CYS A 35 -10.68 5.55 1.85
CA CYS A 35 -10.85 4.14 2.17
C CYS A 35 -12.26 3.63 1.88
N LEU A 36 -13.29 4.43 2.20
CA LEU A 36 -14.69 4.06 2.06
C LEU A 36 -15.16 4.04 0.60
N ILE A 37 -14.89 5.11 -0.16
CA ILE A 37 -15.51 5.28 -1.47
C ILE A 37 -15.03 4.21 -2.47
N LYS A 38 -13.78 3.77 -2.39
CA LYS A 38 -13.20 2.83 -3.35
C LYS A 38 -13.82 1.44 -3.29
N VAL A 39 -14.47 1.07 -2.18
CA VAL A 39 -15.17 -0.22 -2.03
C VAL A 39 -16.25 -0.43 -3.08
N PHE A 40 -16.97 0.63 -3.47
CA PHE A 40 -18.01 0.54 -4.50
C PHE A 40 -17.42 0.10 -5.85
N VAL A 41 -16.31 0.71 -6.25
CA VAL A 41 -15.58 0.36 -7.48
C VAL A 41 -15.03 -1.06 -7.37
N GLN A 42 -14.42 -1.42 -6.23
CA GLN A 42 -13.90 -2.77 -5.99
C GLN A 42 -14.98 -3.85 -6.18
N ILE A 43 -16.18 -3.62 -5.63
CA ILE A 43 -17.28 -4.59 -5.72
C ILE A 43 -17.83 -4.66 -7.15
N GLU A 44 -17.86 -3.57 -7.93
CA GLU A 44 -18.28 -3.63 -9.33
C GLU A 44 -17.29 -4.40 -10.22
N PHE A 45 -15.99 -4.25 -9.98
CA PHE A 45 -14.96 -5.06 -10.63
C PHE A 45 -15.10 -6.56 -10.28
N GLY A 46 -15.35 -6.86 -9.00
CA GLY A 46 -15.65 -8.22 -8.56
C GLY A 46 -16.94 -8.76 -9.19
N ARG A 47 -18.01 -7.95 -9.26
CA ARG A 47 -19.30 -8.30 -9.89
C ARG A 47 -19.12 -8.68 -11.35
N TYR A 48 -18.41 -7.85 -12.13
CA TYR A 48 -18.11 -8.13 -13.53
C TYR A 48 -17.47 -9.50 -13.66
N THR A 49 -16.48 -9.79 -12.82
CA THR A 49 -15.72 -11.04 -12.85
C THR A 49 -16.55 -12.27 -12.46
N ILE A 50 -17.37 -12.17 -11.40
CA ILE A 50 -18.24 -13.26 -10.96
C ILE A 50 -19.29 -13.59 -12.01
N THR A 51 -19.89 -12.55 -12.61
CA THR A 51 -21.01 -12.71 -13.56
C THR A 51 -20.58 -13.10 -14.96
N THR A 52 -19.39 -12.70 -15.41
CA THR A 52 -18.91 -12.98 -16.77
C THR A 52 -17.89 -14.11 -16.84
N GLY A 53 -17.23 -14.43 -15.72
CA GLY A 53 -16.08 -15.32 -15.69
C GLY A 53 -14.83 -14.74 -16.37
N ARG A 54 -14.86 -13.49 -16.82
CA ARG A 54 -13.73 -12.80 -17.48
C ARG A 54 -12.88 -12.05 -16.47
N THR A 55 -11.61 -11.86 -16.82
CA THR A 55 -10.65 -11.13 -15.99
C THR A 55 -10.89 -9.63 -16.04
N THR A 56 -10.33 -8.90 -15.07
CA THR A 56 -10.40 -7.45 -15.04
C THR A 56 -9.86 -6.80 -16.32
N LEU A 57 -8.69 -7.24 -16.79
CA LEU A 57 -8.08 -6.67 -18.00
C LEU A 57 -8.93 -6.96 -19.25
N SER A 58 -9.57 -8.14 -19.32
CA SER A 58 -10.53 -8.43 -20.38
C SER A 58 -11.70 -7.44 -20.34
N GLY A 59 -12.25 -7.15 -19.16
CA GLY A 59 -13.31 -6.16 -18.99
C GLY A 59 -12.88 -4.76 -19.40
N MET A 60 -11.69 -4.32 -18.97
CA MET A 60 -11.12 -3.03 -19.34
C MET A 60 -10.89 -2.91 -20.86
N ASN A 61 -10.59 -4.01 -21.55
CA ASN A 61 -10.45 -4.03 -23.01
C ASN A 61 -11.78 -3.78 -23.75
N GLU A 62 -12.91 -4.06 -23.11
CA GLU A 62 -14.25 -3.91 -23.68
C GLU A 62 -14.79 -2.47 -23.59
N VAL A 63 -14.21 -1.63 -22.73
CA VAL A 63 -14.60 -0.23 -22.53
C VAL A 63 -14.55 0.53 -23.88
N SER A 64 -15.38 1.55 -24.03
CA SER A 64 -15.37 2.42 -25.21
C SER A 64 -14.08 3.24 -25.32
N GLY A 65 -13.58 3.42 -26.54
CA GLY A 65 -12.47 4.32 -26.84
C GLY A 65 -11.57 3.83 -27.96
N PRO A 66 -10.49 4.57 -28.27
CA PRO A 66 -9.55 4.21 -29.32
C PRO A 66 -8.92 2.83 -29.08
N ARG A 67 -8.77 2.08 -30.18
CA ARG A 67 -8.12 0.76 -30.18
C ARG A 67 -6.99 0.78 -31.19
N ALA A 68 -5.78 0.46 -30.72
CA ALA A 68 -4.70 0.04 -31.59
C ALA A 68 -4.78 -1.49 -31.71
N ARG A 69 -3.97 -2.21 -30.93
CA ARG A 69 -4.07 -3.67 -30.76
C ARG A 69 -5.04 -4.07 -29.64
N VAL A 70 -5.01 -3.31 -28.56
CA VAL A 70 -5.90 -3.39 -27.41
C VAL A 70 -6.46 -1.99 -27.12
N ASN A 71 -7.44 -1.90 -26.23
CA ASN A 71 -7.98 -0.61 -25.79
C ASN A 71 -6.89 0.30 -25.21
N TRP A 72 -6.95 1.60 -25.50
CA TRP A 72 -6.04 2.62 -24.95
C TRP A 72 -5.87 2.54 -23.43
N LEU A 73 -6.91 2.15 -22.69
CA LEU A 73 -6.89 1.96 -21.25
C LEU A 73 -5.89 0.87 -20.82
N LEU A 74 -5.72 -0.18 -21.62
CA LEU A 74 -4.73 -1.23 -21.35
C LEU A 74 -3.29 -0.77 -21.64
N TRP A 75 -3.10 0.14 -22.60
CA TRP A 75 -1.80 0.77 -22.81
C TRP A 75 -1.45 1.71 -21.66
N PHE A 76 -2.42 2.49 -21.19
CA PHE A 76 -2.23 3.34 -20.02
C PHE A 76 -1.95 2.50 -18.76
N TRP A 77 -2.70 1.41 -18.56
CA TRP A 77 -2.43 0.43 -17.51
C TRP A 77 -1.02 -0.17 -17.60
N LEU A 78 -0.51 -0.46 -18.81
CA LEU A 78 0.84 -1.00 -18.99
C LEU A 78 1.90 0.00 -18.52
N VAL A 79 1.77 1.27 -18.92
CA VAL A 79 2.68 2.35 -18.45
C VAL A 79 2.60 2.50 -16.94
N PHE A 80 1.38 2.57 -16.39
CA PHE A 80 1.14 2.57 -14.95
C PHE A 80 1.82 1.39 -14.25
N SER A 81 1.65 0.18 -14.78
CA SER A 81 2.18 -1.04 -14.18
C SER A 81 3.69 -1.06 -14.16
N LEU A 82 4.36 -0.57 -15.21
CA LEU A 82 5.82 -0.46 -15.27
C LEU A 82 6.36 0.46 -14.17
N VAL A 83 5.69 1.58 -13.90
CA VAL A 83 6.07 2.46 -12.79
C VAL A 83 5.69 1.87 -11.44
N ALA A 84 4.57 1.15 -11.34
CA ALA A 84 4.20 0.44 -10.11
C ALA A 84 5.23 -0.64 -9.72
N LEU A 85 6.00 -1.21 -10.67
CA LEU A 85 7.12 -2.10 -10.36
C LEU A 85 8.19 -1.41 -9.51
N VAL A 86 8.41 -0.11 -9.74
CA VAL A 86 9.39 0.70 -9.00
C VAL A 86 9.00 0.81 -7.52
N GLN A 87 7.70 0.95 -7.23
CA GLN A 87 7.19 0.97 -5.87
C GLN A 87 7.51 -0.32 -5.10
N LEU A 88 7.42 -1.48 -5.74
CA LEU A 88 7.77 -2.75 -5.11
C LEU A 88 9.27 -2.86 -4.79
N GLY A 89 10.11 -2.12 -5.53
CA GLY A 89 11.51 -1.85 -5.15
C GLY A 89 11.62 -1.16 -3.79
N GLY A 90 10.79 -0.14 -3.53
CA GLY A 90 10.76 0.50 -2.21
C GLY A 90 10.33 -0.45 -1.08
N ILE A 91 9.37 -1.32 -1.35
CA ILE A 91 8.86 -2.30 -0.37
C ILE A 91 9.94 -3.33 -0.01
N ILE A 92 10.61 -3.92 -1.01
CA ILE A 92 11.73 -4.85 -0.75
C ILE A 92 12.88 -4.14 -0.04
N GLY A 93 13.16 -2.88 -0.38
CA GLY A 93 14.15 -2.06 0.33
C GLY A 93 13.83 -1.89 1.81
N GLY A 94 12.56 -1.64 2.16
CA GLY A 94 12.10 -1.61 3.55
C GLY A 94 12.25 -2.95 4.26
N VAL A 95 11.97 -4.08 3.59
CA VAL A 95 12.25 -5.42 4.15
C VAL A 95 13.74 -5.59 4.42
N GLY A 96 14.60 -5.18 3.47
CA GLY A 96 16.05 -5.21 3.63
C GLY A 96 16.52 -4.38 4.82
N GLN A 97 16.01 -3.15 4.98
CA GLN A 97 16.31 -2.30 6.13
C GLN A 97 15.88 -2.95 7.46
N ALA A 98 14.66 -3.49 7.53
CA ALA A 98 14.17 -4.15 8.75
C ALA A 98 15.08 -5.32 9.17
N LEU A 99 15.53 -6.13 8.21
CA LEU A 99 16.45 -7.25 8.45
C LEU A 99 17.86 -6.78 8.80
N THR A 100 18.38 -5.72 8.16
CA THR A 100 19.68 -5.12 8.51
C THR A 100 19.70 -4.61 9.95
N ILE A 101 18.62 -3.97 10.40
CA ILE A 101 18.53 -3.46 11.77
C ILE A 101 18.53 -4.62 12.77
N GLN A 102 17.76 -5.69 12.49
CA GLN A 102 17.69 -6.85 13.38
C GLN A 102 18.96 -7.71 13.37
N GLN A 103 19.55 -7.91 12.20
CA GLN A 103 20.65 -8.84 11.94
C GLN A 103 21.61 -8.22 10.91
N PRO A 104 22.51 -7.33 11.33
CA PRO A 104 23.56 -6.82 10.47
C PRO A 104 24.47 -7.98 10.03
N LEU A 105 24.78 -8.04 8.73
CA LEU A 105 25.60 -9.08 8.10
C LEU A 105 27.08 -8.69 8.01
N THR A 106 27.36 -7.39 7.93
CA THR A 106 28.72 -6.86 7.82
C THR A 106 29.05 -5.95 8.99
N GLU A 107 30.35 -5.77 9.24
CA GLU A 107 30.82 -4.85 10.27
C GLU A 107 30.40 -3.40 9.97
N SER A 108 30.41 -2.99 8.69
CA SER A 108 29.91 -1.67 8.31
C SER A 108 28.39 -1.53 8.54
N GLY A 109 27.62 -2.61 8.42
CA GLY A 109 26.22 -2.64 8.83
C GLY A 109 26.01 -2.45 10.33
N ARG A 110 26.85 -3.09 11.15
CA ARG A 110 26.80 -2.93 12.62
C ARG A 110 27.13 -1.50 13.05
N VAL A 111 28.22 -0.93 12.51
CA VAL A 111 28.63 0.45 12.79
C VAL A 111 27.58 1.46 12.29
N ALA A 112 27.01 1.26 11.10
CA ALA A 112 25.94 2.12 10.60
C ALA A 112 24.69 2.05 11.48
N ASN A 113 24.33 0.86 11.98
CA ASN A 113 23.20 0.70 12.88
C ASN A 113 23.39 1.45 14.20
N GLU A 114 24.55 1.32 14.85
CA GLU A 114 24.88 2.03 16.11
C GLU A 114 24.89 3.55 15.92
N TYR A 115 25.47 4.02 14.81
CA TYR A 115 25.48 5.44 14.45
C TYR A 115 24.07 6.01 14.27
N HIS A 116 23.21 5.31 13.53
CA HIS A 116 21.84 5.77 13.28
C HIS A 116 20.93 5.69 14.50
N GLU A 117 21.16 4.74 15.40
CA GLU A 117 20.45 4.68 16.69
C GLU A 117 20.70 5.94 17.51
N THR A 118 21.97 6.31 17.65
CA THR A 118 22.39 7.49 18.42
C THR A 118 21.79 8.79 17.86
N ILE A 119 21.79 8.96 16.53
CA ILE A 119 21.25 10.16 15.89
C ILE A 119 19.73 10.28 16.08
N ILE A 120 19.00 9.18 15.90
CA ILE A 120 17.53 9.22 16.03
C ILE A 120 17.14 9.49 17.48
N SER A 121 17.80 8.85 18.46
CA SER A 121 17.56 9.14 19.87
C SER A 121 17.77 10.63 20.19
N LYS A 122 18.85 11.23 19.69
CA LYS A 122 19.12 12.67 19.85
C LYS A 122 18.03 13.53 19.22
N GLN A 123 17.59 13.22 18.00
CA GLN A 123 16.51 13.97 17.34
C GLN A 123 15.18 13.89 18.09
N VAL A 124 14.87 12.73 18.67
CA VAL A 124 13.68 12.55 19.51
C VAL A 124 13.79 13.40 20.77
N GLU A 125 14.94 13.40 21.45
CA GLU A 125 15.18 14.22 22.64
C GLU A 125 15.11 15.73 22.33
N GLU A 126 15.75 16.19 21.25
CA GLU A 126 15.68 17.57 20.78
C GLU A 126 14.25 17.99 20.42
N GLY A 127 13.51 17.12 19.74
CA GLY A 127 12.10 17.35 19.40
C GLY A 127 11.20 17.45 20.63
N LEU A 128 11.45 16.61 21.64
CA LEU A 128 10.77 16.67 22.94
C LEU A 128 11.13 17.96 23.71
N ALA A 129 12.42 18.30 23.79
CA ALA A 129 12.93 19.47 24.52
C ALA A 129 12.38 20.78 23.94
N THR A 130 12.35 20.89 22.61
CA THR A 130 11.79 22.06 21.89
C THR A 130 10.31 22.28 22.21
N ARG A 131 9.57 21.20 22.49
CA ARG A 131 8.12 21.24 22.65
C ARG A 131 7.65 21.38 24.09
N PHE A 132 8.30 20.71 25.03
CA PHE A 132 7.87 20.63 26.44
C PHE A 132 8.69 21.51 27.39
N GLY A 133 9.76 22.15 26.90
CA GLY A 133 10.66 22.94 27.74
C GLY A 133 11.72 22.06 28.41
N SER A 134 12.88 22.67 28.67
CA SER A 134 14.15 22.01 29.00
C SER A 134 14.26 21.38 30.40
N GLU A 135 13.17 21.15 31.13
CA GLU A 135 13.24 20.58 32.49
C GLU A 135 13.38 19.05 32.51
N GLU A 136 13.05 18.35 31.42
CA GLU A 136 13.19 16.89 31.29
C GLU A 136 14.23 16.43 30.26
N ALA A 137 14.86 17.36 29.52
CA ALA A 137 15.88 17.02 28.53
C ALA A 137 17.21 16.74 29.25
N ALA A 138 17.60 15.47 29.33
CA ALA A 138 18.93 15.08 29.79
C ALA A 138 19.99 15.83 28.97
N SER A 139 20.99 16.39 29.65
CA SER A 139 22.12 17.03 28.99
C SER A 139 22.82 16.00 28.10
N PRO A 140 23.12 16.31 26.83
CA PRO A 140 23.75 15.34 25.94
C PRO A 140 25.08 14.86 26.52
N GLU A 141 25.35 13.54 26.45
CA GLU A 141 26.66 13.01 26.79
C GLU A 141 27.73 13.60 25.83
N PRO A 142 28.86 14.10 26.36
CA PRO A 142 29.88 14.79 25.55
C PRO A 142 30.54 13.91 24.46
N ALA A 143 30.42 12.58 24.56
CA ALA A 143 30.91 11.66 23.52
C ALA A 143 30.02 11.65 22.25
N ALA A 144 28.75 12.06 22.34
CA ALA A 144 27.82 12.07 21.22
C ALA A 144 27.93 13.32 20.34
N GLU A 145 28.40 14.46 20.89
CA GLU A 145 28.69 15.68 20.11
C GLU A 145 29.83 15.47 19.11
N GLU A 146 30.89 14.76 19.52
CA GLU A 146 32.05 14.45 18.65
C GLU A 146 31.67 13.57 17.44
N ALA A 147 30.70 12.66 17.58
CA ALA A 147 30.25 11.78 16.49
C ALA A 147 29.43 12.51 15.42
N THR A 148 28.74 13.60 15.79
CA THR A 148 27.90 14.39 14.88
C THR A 148 28.68 15.43 14.05
N GLU A 149 29.83 15.92 14.50
CA GLU A 149 30.49 17.07 13.87
C GLU A 149 31.58 16.74 12.84
N THR A 150 32.12 15.51 12.77
CA THR A 150 33.37 15.28 11.99
C THR A 150 33.47 14.04 11.10
N SER A 151 32.53 13.08 11.13
CA SER A 151 32.59 11.88 10.25
C SER A 151 31.38 11.76 9.30
N PRO A 152 31.59 11.45 8.01
CA PRO A 152 30.49 11.12 7.11
C PRO A 152 29.74 9.88 7.63
N ALA A 153 28.42 9.88 7.50
CA ALA A 153 27.58 8.76 7.94
C ALA A 153 28.12 7.43 7.36
N PRO A 154 28.31 6.39 8.20
CA PRO A 154 28.79 5.10 7.72
C PRO A 154 27.81 4.55 6.68
N THR A 155 28.32 4.11 5.54
CA THR A 155 27.48 3.49 4.50
C THR A 155 27.56 1.97 4.61
N SER A 156 26.42 1.30 4.46
CA SER A 156 26.33 -0.16 4.42
C SER A 156 25.51 -0.63 3.23
N ASN A 157 25.90 -1.77 2.66
CA ASN A 157 25.14 -2.46 1.62
C ASN A 157 24.34 -3.65 2.18
N ASP A 158 24.25 -3.80 3.50
CA ASP A 158 23.55 -4.93 4.13
C ASP A 158 22.09 -5.00 3.73
N SER A 159 21.42 -3.84 3.59
CA SER A 159 20.04 -3.80 3.12
C SER A 159 19.89 -4.43 1.74
N LEU A 160 20.85 -4.20 0.83
CA LEU A 160 20.86 -4.81 -0.50
C LEU A 160 21.18 -6.30 -0.46
N ILE A 161 22.08 -6.73 0.42
CA ILE A 161 22.38 -8.16 0.60
C ILE A 161 21.13 -8.88 1.09
N TRP A 162 20.44 -8.34 2.10
CA TRP A 162 19.17 -8.87 2.56
C TRP A 162 18.10 -8.87 1.48
N CYS A 163 17.97 -7.77 0.70
CA CYS A 163 17.04 -7.73 -0.43
C CYS A 163 17.32 -8.84 -1.45
N PHE A 164 18.59 -9.11 -1.76
CA PHE A 164 19.00 -10.18 -2.67
C PHE A 164 18.62 -11.56 -2.12
N LEU A 165 18.91 -11.84 -0.84
CA LEU A 165 18.54 -13.09 -0.19
C LEU A 165 17.02 -13.30 -0.16
N VAL A 166 16.27 -12.28 0.24
CA VAL A 166 14.80 -12.31 0.26
C VAL A 166 14.22 -12.51 -1.15
N THR A 167 14.85 -11.91 -2.17
CA THR A 167 14.47 -12.10 -3.58
C THR A 167 14.63 -13.57 -4.00
N ILE A 168 15.77 -14.20 -3.70
CA ILE A 168 16.00 -15.62 -4.01
C ILE A 168 14.96 -16.50 -3.32
N VAL A 169 14.77 -16.31 -2.02
CA VAL A 169 13.81 -17.07 -1.22
C VAL A 169 12.40 -16.93 -1.80
N SER A 170 12.01 -15.71 -2.15
CA SER A 170 10.68 -15.43 -2.72
C SER A 170 10.48 -16.07 -4.08
N ILE A 171 11.49 -16.04 -4.97
CA ILE A 171 11.44 -16.72 -6.27
C ILE A 171 11.20 -18.23 -6.07
N VAL A 172 11.98 -18.88 -5.20
CA VAL A 172 11.83 -20.31 -4.92
C VAL A 172 10.41 -20.62 -4.42
N LEU A 173 9.92 -19.85 -3.45
CA LEU A 173 8.61 -20.07 -2.84
C LEU A 173 7.46 -19.86 -3.84
N LEU A 174 7.55 -18.84 -4.69
CA LEU A 174 6.55 -18.54 -5.72
C LEU A 174 6.54 -19.60 -6.83
N VAL A 175 7.69 -20.12 -7.24
CA VAL A 175 7.80 -21.13 -8.31
C VAL A 175 7.36 -22.52 -7.83
N VAL A 176 7.71 -22.89 -6.58
CA VAL A 176 7.33 -24.17 -5.97
C VAL A 176 5.83 -24.23 -5.64
N GLY A 177 5.16 -23.08 -5.50
CA GLY A 177 3.71 -23.02 -5.36
C GLY A 177 3.19 -23.29 -3.94
N ARG A 178 4.03 -23.18 -2.89
CA ARG A 178 3.61 -23.27 -1.48
C ARG A 178 2.91 -22.00 -0.98
N TYR A 179 2.10 -21.38 -1.85
CA TYR A 179 1.46 -20.08 -1.62
C TYR A 179 0.57 -20.08 -0.36
N ARG A 180 -0.21 -21.15 -0.15
CA ARG A 180 -1.19 -21.22 0.95
C ARG A 180 -0.55 -21.23 2.33
N LEU A 181 0.63 -21.82 2.48
CA LEU A 181 1.34 -21.88 3.76
C LEU A 181 1.86 -20.49 4.14
N ILE A 182 2.52 -19.80 3.21
CA ILE A 182 3.06 -18.45 3.42
C ILE A 182 1.93 -17.46 3.62
N GLN A 183 0.89 -17.51 2.79
CA GLN A 183 -0.26 -16.61 2.90
C GLN A 183 -0.87 -16.71 4.30
N ASN A 184 -1.12 -17.92 4.81
CA ASN A 184 -1.70 -18.10 6.14
C ASN A 184 -0.76 -17.56 7.24
N PHE A 185 0.53 -17.89 7.16
CA PHE A 185 1.53 -17.41 8.12
C PHE A 185 1.60 -15.88 8.14
N SER A 186 1.81 -15.24 6.98
CA SER A 186 1.89 -13.79 6.85
C SER A 186 0.58 -13.10 7.26
N THR A 187 -0.58 -13.68 6.96
CA THR A 187 -1.88 -13.11 7.39
C THR A 187 -1.99 -13.02 8.90
N VAL A 188 -1.57 -14.06 9.63
CA VAL A 188 -1.59 -14.06 11.10
C VAL A 188 -0.63 -13.01 11.65
N LEU A 189 0.57 -12.89 11.07
CA LEU A 189 1.54 -11.89 11.51
C LEU A 189 1.05 -10.46 11.26
N VAL A 190 0.49 -10.18 10.08
CA VAL A 190 -0.07 -8.87 9.74
C VAL A 190 -1.23 -8.53 10.65
N ALA A 191 -2.15 -9.47 10.91
CA ALA A 191 -3.26 -9.25 11.83
C ALA A 191 -2.78 -8.97 13.26
N THR A 192 -1.78 -9.72 13.72
CA THR A 192 -1.18 -9.53 15.05
C THR A 192 -0.51 -8.16 15.15
N PHE A 193 0.31 -7.80 14.16
CA PHE A 193 0.97 -6.50 14.16
C PHE A 193 -0.03 -5.35 14.09
N THR A 194 -1.06 -5.46 13.23
CA THR A 194 -2.15 -4.48 13.17
C THR A 194 -2.82 -4.30 14.52
N LEU A 195 -3.10 -5.40 15.23
CA LEU A 195 -3.66 -5.35 16.58
C LEU A 195 -2.72 -4.63 17.55
N VAL A 196 -1.42 -4.93 17.50
CA VAL A 196 -0.40 -4.25 18.31
C VAL A 196 -0.34 -2.76 17.99
N THR A 197 -0.45 -2.35 16.73
CA THR A 197 -0.54 -0.95 16.32
C THR A 197 -1.77 -0.26 16.89
N ILE A 198 -2.93 -0.92 16.87
CA ILE A 198 -4.16 -0.36 17.44
C ILE A 198 -4.03 -0.24 18.96
N ILE A 199 -3.48 -1.26 19.63
CA ILE A 199 -3.16 -1.22 21.07
C ILE A 199 -2.21 -0.05 21.36
N ASN A 200 -1.17 0.14 20.53
CA ASN A 200 -0.24 1.26 20.65
C ASN A 200 -0.98 2.60 20.68
N VAL A 201 -1.88 2.86 19.72
CA VAL A 201 -2.66 4.12 19.67
C VAL A 201 -3.56 4.29 20.89
N VAL A 202 -4.16 3.20 21.40
CA VAL A 202 -5.01 3.23 22.60
C VAL A 202 -4.19 3.57 23.84
N TYR A 203 -3.06 2.92 24.04
CA TYR A 203 -2.17 3.19 25.18
C TYR A 203 -1.46 4.54 25.05
N LEU A 204 -1.22 5.03 23.83
CA LEU A 204 -0.69 6.39 23.61
C LEU A 204 -1.58 7.47 24.27
N GLN A 205 -2.88 7.20 24.44
CA GLN A 205 -3.79 8.13 25.11
C GLN A 205 -3.53 8.29 26.61
N SER A 206 -2.83 7.35 27.25
CA SER A 206 -2.44 7.48 28.66
C SER A 206 -1.25 8.40 28.88
N LEU A 207 -0.57 8.81 27.81
CA LEU A 207 0.59 9.71 27.85
C LEU A 207 0.12 11.13 27.49
N PRO A 208 0.08 12.08 28.45
CA PRO A 208 -0.42 13.44 28.21
C PRO A 208 0.29 14.17 27.06
N GLU A 209 1.56 13.86 26.83
CA GLU A 209 2.45 14.46 25.83
C GLU A 209 2.07 14.03 24.41
N TRP A 210 1.65 12.76 24.28
CA TRP A 210 1.43 12.09 22.98
C TRP A 210 -0.02 11.83 22.65
N ARG A 211 -0.95 12.02 23.60
CA ARG A 211 -2.37 11.77 23.39
C ARG A 211 -2.91 12.52 22.17
N VAL A 212 -3.85 11.87 21.49
CA VAL A 212 -4.61 12.44 20.39
C VAL A 212 -5.90 13.00 20.98
N THR A 213 -6.01 14.32 21.03
CA THR A 213 -7.14 14.98 21.66
C THR A 213 -8.36 15.00 20.73
N TRP A 214 -9.55 15.21 21.31
CA TRP A 214 -10.75 15.46 20.51
C TRP A 214 -10.61 16.68 19.60
N ALA A 215 -9.83 17.69 20.00
CA ALA A 215 -9.52 18.84 19.16
C ALA A 215 -8.69 18.44 17.94
N ASP A 216 -7.70 17.56 18.12
CA ASP A 216 -6.90 17.01 17.01
C ASP A 216 -7.80 16.26 16.02
N LEU A 217 -8.67 15.37 16.51
CA LEU A 217 -9.60 14.62 15.66
C LEU A 217 -10.61 15.52 14.95
N ALA A 218 -11.17 16.52 15.66
CA ALA A 218 -12.10 17.48 15.09
C ALA A 218 -11.43 18.31 13.99
N SER A 219 -10.17 18.74 14.20
CA SER A 219 -9.39 19.46 13.20
C SER A 219 -9.22 18.63 11.91
N GLY A 220 -9.01 17.32 12.06
CA GLY A 220 -8.90 16.38 10.94
C GLY A 220 -10.19 16.13 10.15
N MET A 221 -11.32 16.64 10.64
CA MET A 221 -12.63 16.52 10.01
C MET A 221 -13.15 17.84 9.44
N THR A 222 -12.31 18.88 9.39
CA THR A 222 -12.69 20.23 8.91
C THR A 222 -12.66 20.41 7.39
N PHE A 223 -12.32 19.36 6.62
CA PHE A 223 -12.14 19.41 5.16
C PHE A 223 -11.15 20.48 4.67
N GLN A 224 -10.25 20.91 5.55
CA GLN A 224 -9.18 21.83 5.19
C GLN A 224 -8.13 21.12 4.34
N ILE A 225 -7.53 21.91 3.44
CA ILE A 225 -6.42 21.49 2.60
C ILE A 225 -5.16 22.08 3.24
N PRO A 226 -4.20 21.25 3.70
CA PRO A 226 -2.99 21.75 4.34
C PRO A 226 -2.10 22.49 3.33
N GLU A 227 -1.47 23.56 3.78
CA GLU A 227 -0.47 24.29 3.01
C GLU A 227 0.86 23.52 2.95
N GLY A 228 1.64 23.73 1.89
CA GLY A 228 2.97 23.13 1.75
C GLY A 228 2.99 21.67 1.28
N LYS A 229 3.96 20.89 1.77
CA LYS A 229 4.27 19.54 1.26
C LYS A 229 3.23 18.47 1.63
N GLY A 230 2.49 18.67 2.73
CA GLY A 230 1.56 17.67 3.27
C GLY A 230 0.49 17.22 2.27
N LEU A 231 -0.06 18.15 1.48
CA LEU A 231 -1.03 17.82 0.44
C LEU A 231 -0.42 16.99 -0.69
N THR A 232 0.76 17.36 -1.18
CA THR A 232 1.46 16.63 -2.25
C THR A 232 1.78 15.20 -1.82
N VAL A 233 2.26 15.01 -0.58
CA VAL A 233 2.52 13.68 -0.01
C VAL A 233 1.22 12.88 0.12
N ALA A 234 0.14 13.51 0.58
CA ALA A 234 -1.17 12.87 0.71
C ALA A 234 -1.76 12.39 -0.62
N LEU A 235 -1.67 13.19 -1.66
CA LEU A 235 -2.17 12.84 -2.99
C LEU A 235 -1.34 11.74 -3.63
N ALA A 236 -0.01 11.81 -3.49
CA ALA A 236 0.88 10.73 -3.91
C ALA A 236 0.56 9.44 -3.15
N ALA A 237 0.25 9.52 -1.86
CA ALA A 237 -0.14 8.35 -1.08
C ALA A 237 -1.57 7.87 -1.37
N PHE A 238 -2.51 8.73 -1.78
CA PHE A 238 -3.92 8.37 -1.96
C PHE A 238 -4.12 7.24 -2.97
N GLY A 239 -3.28 7.16 -4.00
CA GLY A 239 -3.35 6.08 -5.00
C GLY A 239 -3.04 4.69 -4.47
N ILE A 240 -2.47 4.58 -3.26
CA ILE A 240 -2.08 3.33 -2.59
C ILE A 240 -2.70 3.16 -1.20
N ILE A 241 -3.15 4.22 -0.53
CA ILE A 241 -3.80 4.14 0.78
C ILE A 241 -5.14 3.39 0.69
N GLY A 242 -5.32 2.41 1.58
CA GLY A 242 -6.49 1.53 1.61
C GLY A 242 -6.47 0.58 0.42
N VAL A 243 -7.45 0.69 -0.47
CA VAL A 243 -7.44 -0.05 -1.75
C VAL A 243 -6.82 0.84 -2.82
N GLY A 244 -5.61 0.52 -3.27
CA GLY A 244 -4.96 1.22 -4.36
C GLY A 244 -5.46 0.79 -5.75
N ALA A 245 -4.97 1.47 -6.79
CA ALA A 245 -5.33 1.15 -8.17
C ALA A 245 -4.89 -0.27 -8.56
N THR A 246 -3.72 -0.70 -8.08
CA THR A 246 -3.18 -2.05 -8.29
C THR A 246 -4.12 -3.11 -7.69
N GLU A 247 -4.59 -2.89 -6.47
CA GLU A 247 -5.47 -3.80 -5.73
C GLU A 247 -6.85 -3.89 -6.39
N LEU A 248 -7.41 -2.77 -6.88
CA LEU A 248 -8.67 -2.77 -7.64
C LEU A 248 -8.59 -3.67 -8.88
N ILE A 249 -7.45 -3.68 -9.57
CA ILE A 249 -7.25 -4.48 -10.77
C ILE A 249 -7.02 -5.96 -10.43
N GLN A 250 -6.22 -6.21 -9.39
CA GLN A 250 -5.77 -7.55 -8.99
C GLN A 250 -6.82 -8.32 -8.19
N TYR A 251 -7.66 -7.63 -7.42
CA TYR A 251 -8.63 -8.27 -6.54
C TYR A 251 -9.53 -9.30 -7.25
N PRO A 252 -10.12 -9.00 -8.43
CA PRO A 252 -10.96 -9.98 -9.11
C PRO A 252 -10.20 -11.21 -9.62
N TYR A 253 -8.89 -11.12 -9.90
CA TYR A 253 -8.08 -12.31 -10.22
C TYR A 253 -8.03 -13.29 -9.06
N TRP A 254 -7.92 -12.79 -7.82
CA TRP A 254 -7.97 -13.63 -6.64
C TRP A 254 -9.37 -14.23 -6.40
N CYS A 255 -10.43 -13.47 -6.68
CA CYS A 255 -11.79 -14.01 -6.64
C CYS A 255 -11.96 -15.18 -7.62
N GLN A 256 -11.42 -15.07 -8.84
CA GLN A 256 -11.44 -16.16 -9.82
C GLN A 256 -10.67 -17.39 -9.33
N GLU A 257 -9.47 -17.20 -8.79
CA GLU A 257 -8.62 -18.31 -8.33
C GLU A 257 -9.24 -19.07 -7.15
N LYS A 258 -9.93 -18.35 -6.26
CA LYS A 258 -10.70 -18.94 -5.15
C LYS A 258 -12.03 -19.56 -5.62
N GLY A 259 -12.34 -19.41 -6.90
CA GLY A 259 -13.43 -20.08 -7.58
C GLY A 259 -14.74 -19.31 -7.58
N TYR A 260 -14.79 -18.02 -7.20
CA TYR A 260 -16.06 -17.29 -7.08
C TYR A 260 -16.85 -17.32 -8.40
N ALA A 261 -16.17 -17.07 -9.52
CA ALA A 261 -16.74 -17.18 -10.85
C ALA A 261 -16.97 -18.65 -11.27
N LYS A 262 -16.02 -19.55 -10.96
CA LYS A 262 -16.10 -20.98 -11.31
C LYS A 262 -17.32 -21.67 -10.69
N TRP A 263 -17.63 -21.37 -9.43
CA TRP A 263 -18.75 -21.93 -8.67
C TRP A 263 -20.09 -21.28 -9.00
N THR A 264 -20.08 -20.06 -9.56
CA THR A 264 -21.27 -19.46 -10.15
C THR A 264 -21.73 -20.26 -11.39
N GLY A 265 -20.75 -20.79 -12.14
CA GLY A 265 -20.96 -21.58 -13.35
C GLY A 265 -21.08 -20.71 -14.60
N PRO A 266 -21.12 -21.33 -15.80
CA PRO A 266 -21.32 -20.62 -17.05
C PRO A 266 -22.57 -19.75 -16.98
N ARG A 267 -22.49 -18.54 -17.54
CA ARG A 267 -23.63 -17.63 -17.57
C ARG A 267 -24.73 -18.19 -18.46
N ASP A 268 -25.94 -18.23 -17.92
CA ASP A 268 -27.16 -18.56 -18.65
C ASP A 268 -28.35 -17.70 -18.15
N ASP A 269 -29.49 -17.84 -18.83
CA ASP A 269 -30.72 -17.09 -18.52
C ASP A 269 -31.58 -17.77 -17.45
N SER A 270 -31.07 -18.83 -16.82
CA SER A 270 -31.81 -19.58 -15.80
C SER A 270 -31.92 -18.81 -14.48
N PRO A 271 -33.05 -18.91 -13.75
CA PRO A 271 -33.16 -18.41 -12.39
C PRO A 271 -32.14 -19.03 -11.43
N GLU A 272 -31.74 -20.29 -11.67
CA GLU A 272 -30.78 -21.03 -10.85
C GLU A 272 -29.39 -20.40 -10.93
N TRP A 273 -28.94 -19.98 -12.12
CA TRP A 273 -27.69 -19.23 -12.26
C TRP A 273 -27.75 -17.91 -11.50
N ALA A 274 -28.84 -17.15 -11.63
CA ALA A 274 -28.99 -15.88 -10.94
C ALA A 274 -28.94 -16.05 -9.41
N ALA A 275 -29.58 -17.11 -8.88
CA ALA A 275 -29.53 -17.43 -7.46
C ALA A 275 -28.10 -17.79 -6.98
N ARG A 276 -27.36 -18.59 -7.76
CA ARG A 276 -25.94 -18.91 -7.46
C ARG A 276 -25.06 -17.68 -7.49
N ALA A 277 -25.20 -16.87 -8.54
CA ALA A 277 -24.46 -15.63 -8.72
C ALA A 277 -24.74 -14.66 -7.56
N GLU A 278 -26.00 -14.49 -7.15
CA GLU A 278 -26.36 -13.64 -6.01
C GLU A 278 -25.76 -14.16 -4.69
N GLY A 279 -25.70 -15.48 -4.50
CA GLY A 279 -24.99 -16.11 -3.38
C GLY A 279 -23.52 -15.70 -3.31
N TRP A 280 -22.79 -15.81 -4.43
CA TRP A 280 -21.38 -15.37 -4.51
C TRP A 280 -21.22 -13.85 -4.41
N MET A 281 -22.20 -13.08 -4.90
CA MET A 281 -22.23 -11.63 -4.71
C MET A 281 -22.36 -11.25 -3.23
N LYS A 282 -23.12 -11.99 -2.42
CA LYS A 282 -23.15 -11.79 -0.96
C LYS A 282 -21.79 -12.02 -0.32
N VAL A 283 -21.10 -13.10 -0.71
CA VAL A 283 -19.74 -13.40 -0.22
C VAL A 283 -18.76 -12.29 -0.61
N LEU A 284 -18.81 -11.83 -1.86
CA LEU A 284 -17.98 -10.73 -2.35
C LEU A 284 -18.20 -9.44 -1.54
N ARG A 285 -19.47 -9.08 -1.28
CA ARG A 285 -19.81 -7.88 -0.50
C ARG A 285 -19.27 -7.99 0.93
N TRP A 286 -19.47 -9.11 1.60
CA TRP A 286 -18.94 -9.32 2.95
C TRP A 286 -17.42 -9.29 2.98
N ASP A 287 -16.75 -9.96 2.02
CA ASP A 287 -15.29 -9.94 1.94
C ASP A 287 -14.76 -8.51 1.77
N ALA A 288 -15.36 -7.71 0.88
CA ALA A 288 -14.95 -6.32 0.63
C ALA A 288 -15.25 -5.38 1.81
N TRP A 289 -16.44 -5.42 2.41
CA TRP A 289 -16.79 -4.55 3.54
C TRP A 289 -16.03 -4.88 4.83
N CYS A 290 -15.89 -6.17 5.16
CA CYS A 290 -15.07 -6.58 6.31
C CYS A 290 -13.60 -6.21 6.10
N SER A 291 -13.10 -6.40 4.88
CA SER A 291 -11.76 -5.96 4.50
C SER A 291 -11.60 -4.46 4.69
N MET A 292 -12.58 -3.65 4.26
CA MET A 292 -12.57 -2.20 4.45
C MET A 292 -12.46 -1.78 5.90
N ILE A 293 -13.22 -2.38 6.79
CA ILE A 293 -13.12 -2.06 8.21
C ILE A 293 -11.71 -2.35 8.72
N VAL A 294 -11.16 -3.53 8.42
CA VAL A 294 -9.84 -3.95 8.89
C VAL A 294 -8.74 -3.00 8.38
N TYR A 295 -8.68 -2.74 7.08
CA TYR A 295 -7.63 -1.86 6.55
C TYR A 295 -7.81 -0.43 7.00
N THR A 296 -9.04 0.11 7.02
CA THR A 296 -9.29 1.49 7.42
C THR A 296 -8.90 1.73 8.87
N SER A 297 -9.20 0.78 9.78
CA SER A 297 -8.75 0.86 11.17
C SER A 297 -7.23 0.89 11.28
N ALA A 298 -6.53 0.04 10.51
CA ALA A 298 -5.06 0.06 10.47
C ALA A 298 -4.51 1.37 9.89
N THR A 299 -5.08 1.85 8.79
CA THR A 299 -4.71 3.10 8.14
C THR A 299 -4.89 4.28 9.10
N ILE A 300 -6.02 4.37 9.79
CA ILE A 300 -6.25 5.42 10.80
C ILE A 300 -5.21 5.30 11.92
N ALA A 301 -4.91 4.09 12.42
CA ALA A 301 -3.93 3.91 13.48
C ALA A 301 -2.53 4.40 13.06
N PHE A 302 -2.05 3.99 11.89
CA PHE A 302 -0.76 4.46 11.35
C PHE A 302 -0.75 5.96 11.04
N TYR A 303 -1.85 6.51 10.53
CA TYR A 303 -1.99 7.94 10.30
C TYR A 303 -1.85 8.73 11.61
N LEU A 304 -2.57 8.30 12.65
CA LEU A 304 -2.55 8.95 13.96
C LEU A 304 -1.18 8.83 14.62
N LEU A 305 -0.50 7.69 14.52
CA LEU A 305 0.88 7.56 15.02
C LEU A 305 1.85 8.46 14.26
N GLY A 306 1.71 8.54 12.93
CA GLY A 306 2.51 9.46 12.12
C GLY A 306 2.29 10.92 12.53
N ALA A 307 1.04 11.34 12.72
CA ALA A 307 0.71 12.72 13.11
C ALA A 307 1.07 13.04 14.57
N ALA A 308 0.82 12.11 15.49
CA ALA A 308 0.99 12.32 16.92
C ALA A 308 2.44 12.18 17.36
N ILE A 309 3.25 11.36 16.70
CA ILE A 309 4.64 11.13 17.10
C ILE A 309 5.56 11.81 16.09
N LEU A 310 5.67 11.25 14.88
CA LEU A 310 6.65 11.71 13.88
C LEU A 310 6.45 13.17 13.50
N GLY A 311 5.22 13.59 13.25
CA GLY A 311 4.90 14.98 12.91
C GLY A 311 5.11 15.95 14.07
N ARG A 312 4.92 15.49 15.32
CA ARG A 312 5.17 16.31 16.51
C ARG A 312 6.66 16.47 16.82
N THR A 313 7.48 15.49 16.46
CA THR A 313 8.95 15.50 16.64
C THR A 313 9.72 15.98 15.41
N GLY A 314 9.04 16.25 14.29
CA GLY A 314 9.69 16.63 13.03
C GLY A 314 10.50 15.50 12.38
N LEU A 315 10.20 14.24 12.71
CA LEU A 315 10.88 13.08 12.14
C LEU A 315 10.34 12.78 10.74
N ASP A 316 11.22 12.76 9.75
CA ASP A 316 10.90 12.36 8.38
C ASP A 316 11.36 10.90 8.12
N PRO A 317 10.44 9.94 7.91
CA PRO A 317 10.81 8.57 7.59
C PRO A 317 11.30 8.46 6.14
N SER A 318 12.58 8.76 5.89
CA SER A 318 13.17 8.77 4.55
C SER A 318 14.54 8.08 4.46
N GLY A 319 14.98 7.80 3.23
CA GLY A 319 16.29 7.21 2.93
C GLY A 319 16.53 5.83 3.57
N ASP A 320 17.76 5.61 4.03
CA ASP A 320 18.22 4.34 4.61
C ASP A 320 17.72 4.09 6.04
N GLN A 321 17.18 5.13 6.69
CA GLN A 321 16.70 5.06 8.07
C GLN A 321 15.18 4.98 8.18
N MET A 322 14.45 4.97 7.05
CA MET A 322 12.98 5.00 7.02
C MET A 322 12.35 4.02 8.02
N VAL A 323 12.75 2.74 8.00
CA VAL A 323 12.20 1.74 8.92
C VAL A 323 12.54 2.06 10.38
N ARG A 324 13.74 2.55 10.67
CA ARG A 324 14.14 2.92 12.04
C ARG A 324 13.31 4.09 12.55
N THR A 325 13.15 5.15 11.73
CA THR A 325 12.31 6.31 12.06
C THR A 325 10.85 5.92 12.29
N LEU A 326 10.30 5.01 11.49
CA LEU A 326 8.94 4.50 11.71
C LEU A 326 8.81 3.72 13.03
N GLY A 327 9.89 3.09 13.50
CA GLY A 327 9.94 2.39 14.79
C GLY A 327 9.72 3.30 16.00
N GLU A 328 10.10 4.57 15.90
CA GLU A 328 9.91 5.56 16.96
C GLU A 328 8.45 5.79 17.34
N MET A 329 7.52 5.47 16.44
CA MET A 329 6.07 5.50 16.73
C MET A 329 5.64 4.57 17.88
N TYR A 330 6.48 3.60 18.25
CA TYR A 330 6.18 2.62 19.29
C TYR A 330 6.95 2.88 20.58
N ALA A 331 7.99 3.74 20.54
CA ALA A 331 8.87 4.00 21.68
C ALA A 331 8.13 4.55 22.91
N PRO A 332 7.20 5.53 22.79
CA PRO A 332 6.53 6.09 23.97
C PRO A 332 5.75 5.05 24.80
N VAL A 333 5.16 4.05 24.16
CA VAL A 333 4.30 3.06 24.81
C VAL A 333 5.06 1.80 25.23
N PHE A 334 5.97 1.32 24.37
CA PHE A 334 6.64 0.03 24.57
C PHE A 334 8.08 0.15 25.07
N GLY A 335 8.63 1.37 25.17
CA GLY A 335 10.00 1.61 25.63
C GLY A 335 11.02 0.78 24.84
N SER A 336 11.88 0.07 25.56
CA SER A 336 12.94 -0.77 24.95
C SER A 336 12.42 -1.92 24.08
N ALA A 337 11.17 -2.36 24.26
CA ALA A 337 10.58 -3.40 23.42
C ALA A 337 10.09 -2.86 22.06
N ALA A 338 10.00 -1.54 21.89
CA ALA A 338 9.41 -0.90 20.71
C ALA A 338 10.09 -1.30 19.41
N GLN A 339 11.42 -1.21 19.33
CA GLN A 339 12.15 -1.61 18.13
C GLN A 339 11.91 -3.08 17.77
N ALA A 340 11.97 -3.99 18.75
CA ALA A 340 11.78 -5.43 18.48
C ALA A 340 10.37 -5.73 17.94
N ILE A 341 9.34 -5.19 18.61
CA ILE A 341 7.94 -5.31 18.20
C ILE A 341 7.73 -4.73 16.80
N PHE A 342 8.23 -3.51 16.58
CA PHE A 342 8.07 -2.81 15.33
C PHE A 342 8.78 -3.51 14.18
N LEU A 343 10.06 -3.85 14.33
CA LEU A 343 10.86 -4.45 13.25
C LEU A 343 10.29 -5.80 12.82
N PHE A 344 9.84 -6.63 13.77
CA PHE A 344 9.18 -7.89 13.46
C PHE A 344 7.88 -7.66 12.68
N GLY A 345 7.08 -6.70 13.12
CA GLY A 345 5.85 -6.31 12.45
C GLY A 345 6.05 -5.69 11.07
N ALA A 346 7.04 -4.81 10.94
CA ALA A 346 7.43 -4.18 9.69
C ALA A 346 7.90 -5.23 8.69
N PHE A 347 8.73 -6.19 9.10
CA PHE A 347 9.10 -7.33 8.26
C PHE A 347 7.85 -8.10 7.81
N ALA A 348 6.96 -8.47 8.75
CA ALA A 348 5.75 -9.23 8.43
C ALA A 348 4.85 -8.53 7.41
N VAL A 349 4.58 -7.23 7.60
CA VAL A 349 3.75 -6.40 6.73
C VAL A 349 4.40 -6.20 5.37
N LEU A 350 5.64 -5.69 5.34
CA LEU A 350 6.32 -5.36 4.10
C LEU A 350 6.59 -6.62 3.26
N TYR A 351 7.00 -7.72 3.88
CA TYR A 351 7.22 -8.99 3.18
C TYR A 351 5.90 -9.58 2.66
N SER A 352 4.82 -9.54 3.44
CA SER A 352 3.49 -10.00 2.99
C SER A 352 3.03 -9.23 1.75
N THR A 353 3.13 -7.89 1.79
CA THR A 353 2.78 -7.05 0.64
C THR A 353 3.64 -7.37 -0.57
N TYR A 354 4.96 -7.44 -0.41
CA TYR A 354 5.88 -7.79 -1.49
C TYR A 354 5.56 -9.14 -2.13
N PHE A 355 5.34 -10.17 -1.30
CA PHE A 355 5.07 -11.54 -1.77
C PHE A 355 3.74 -11.64 -2.51
N VAL A 356 2.66 -11.09 -1.94
CA VAL A 356 1.32 -11.12 -2.55
C VAL A 356 1.26 -10.26 -3.80
N ALA A 357 1.88 -9.08 -3.79
CA ALA A 357 1.94 -8.20 -4.96
C ALA A 357 2.70 -8.87 -6.10
N THR A 358 3.86 -9.49 -5.84
CA THR A 358 4.62 -10.23 -6.86
C THR A 358 3.75 -11.29 -7.53
N ALA A 359 3.06 -12.10 -6.71
CA ALA A 359 2.20 -13.17 -7.20
C ALA A 359 1.02 -12.60 -8.03
N SER A 360 0.46 -11.47 -7.62
CA SER A 360 -0.62 -10.79 -8.32
C SER A 360 -0.16 -10.19 -9.65
N HIS A 361 0.97 -9.48 -9.67
CA HIS A 361 1.57 -8.93 -10.89
C HIS A 361 1.88 -10.04 -11.89
N ALA A 362 2.42 -11.19 -11.45
CA ALA A 362 2.67 -12.33 -12.32
C ALA A 362 1.41 -12.84 -13.02
N ARG A 363 0.28 -12.91 -12.32
CA ARG A 363 -1.01 -13.34 -12.87
C ARG A 363 -1.58 -12.33 -13.87
N VAL A 364 -1.59 -11.05 -13.47
CA VAL A 364 -2.15 -9.98 -14.30
C VAL A 364 -1.31 -9.81 -15.57
N SER A 365 0.02 -9.85 -15.47
CA SER A 365 0.90 -9.75 -16.63
C SER A 365 0.83 -10.97 -17.55
N ALA A 366 0.71 -12.19 -17.01
CA ALA A 366 0.49 -13.38 -17.83
C ALA A 366 -0.86 -13.31 -18.59
N ASP A 367 -1.90 -12.75 -17.96
CA ASP A 367 -3.18 -12.51 -18.63
C ASP A 367 -3.06 -11.40 -19.68
N ALA A 368 -2.33 -10.33 -19.39
CA ALA A 368 -2.03 -9.28 -20.36
C ALA A 368 -1.33 -9.85 -21.60
N MET A 369 -0.38 -10.77 -21.45
CA MET A 369 0.27 -11.43 -22.60
C MET A 369 -0.74 -12.14 -23.51
N ARG A 370 -1.81 -12.73 -22.96
CA ARG A 370 -2.91 -13.32 -23.76
C ARG A 370 -3.73 -12.25 -24.46
N ILE A 371 -4.13 -11.20 -23.74
CA ILE A 371 -5.00 -10.14 -24.26
C ILE A 371 -4.31 -9.32 -25.35
N PHE A 372 -3.01 -9.08 -25.20
CA PHE A 372 -2.17 -8.46 -26.23
C PHE A 372 -1.83 -9.44 -27.37
N GLY A 373 -2.20 -10.72 -27.28
CA GLY A 373 -1.94 -11.73 -28.32
C GLY A 373 -0.45 -12.00 -28.52
N LEU A 374 0.35 -11.92 -27.45
CA LEU A 374 1.79 -12.20 -27.47
C LEU A 374 2.09 -13.68 -27.18
N ILE A 375 1.14 -14.38 -26.57
CA ILE A 375 1.26 -15.80 -26.23
C ILE A 375 -0.01 -16.55 -26.65
N ASN A 376 0.08 -17.88 -26.75
CA ASN A 376 -1.12 -18.67 -27.02
C ASN A 376 -2.13 -18.56 -25.86
N GLY A 377 -3.42 -18.68 -26.18
CA GLY A 377 -4.51 -18.57 -25.20
C GLY A 377 -4.71 -19.79 -24.29
N SER A 378 -3.85 -20.83 -24.38
CA SER A 378 -4.01 -22.06 -23.60
C SER A 378 -3.75 -21.83 -22.12
N GLU A 379 -4.36 -22.66 -21.29
CA GLU A 379 -4.16 -22.65 -19.83
C GLU A 379 -2.75 -23.04 -19.42
N GLU A 380 -2.09 -23.90 -20.19
CA GLU A 380 -0.71 -24.29 -19.96
C GLU A 380 0.26 -23.11 -20.18
N SER A 381 0.08 -22.37 -21.27
CA SER A 381 0.91 -21.20 -21.59
C SER A 381 0.80 -20.12 -20.51
N TYR A 382 -0.42 -19.84 -20.04
CA TYR A 382 -0.61 -18.89 -18.94
C TYR A 382 0.12 -19.32 -17.68
N ARG A 383 -0.03 -20.57 -17.24
CA ARG A 383 0.67 -21.06 -16.05
C ARG A 383 2.19 -21.00 -16.21
N ARG A 384 2.70 -21.26 -17.41
CA ARG A 384 4.13 -21.11 -17.74
C ARG A 384 4.58 -19.66 -17.59
N TRP A 385 3.83 -18.72 -18.17
CA TRP A 385 4.15 -17.29 -18.08
C TRP A 385 3.99 -16.71 -16.68
N VAL A 386 3.02 -17.18 -15.90
CA VAL A 386 2.93 -16.84 -14.46
C VAL A 386 4.22 -17.23 -13.74
N LYS A 387 4.73 -18.46 -13.96
CA LYS A 387 6.01 -18.88 -13.35
C LYS A 387 7.19 -18.03 -13.81
N VAL A 388 7.25 -17.67 -15.10
CA VAL A 388 8.29 -16.78 -15.64
C VAL A 388 8.23 -15.41 -14.96
N PHE A 389 7.05 -14.81 -14.83
CA PHE A 389 6.90 -13.52 -14.17
C PHE A 389 7.16 -13.58 -12.65
N CYS A 390 6.88 -14.70 -11.99
CA CYS A 390 7.31 -14.92 -10.60
C CYS A 390 8.84 -14.92 -10.41
N ILE A 391 9.62 -15.08 -11.48
CA ILE A 391 11.08 -14.97 -11.47
C ILE A 391 11.51 -13.54 -11.87
N ILE A 392 10.94 -13.02 -12.97
CA ILE A 392 11.34 -11.72 -13.52
C ILE A 392 11.01 -10.57 -12.55
N PHE A 393 9.82 -10.55 -11.97
CA PHE A 393 9.39 -9.41 -11.15
C PHE A 393 10.23 -9.20 -9.88
N PRO A 394 10.52 -10.23 -9.06
CA PRO A 394 11.43 -10.07 -7.93
C PRO A 394 12.79 -9.47 -8.31
N ILE A 395 13.35 -9.89 -9.44
CA ILE A 395 14.64 -9.38 -9.96
C ILE A 395 14.51 -7.89 -10.34
N LEU A 396 13.42 -7.51 -11.02
CA LEU A 396 13.17 -6.11 -11.38
C LEU A 396 12.97 -5.22 -10.14
N PHE A 397 12.30 -5.73 -9.10
CA PHE A 397 12.12 -5.01 -7.84
C PHE A 397 13.45 -4.79 -7.12
N LEU A 398 14.27 -5.84 -7.02
CA LEU A 398 15.62 -5.74 -6.47
C LEU A 398 16.46 -4.73 -7.25
N ALA A 399 16.45 -4.81 -8.59
CA ALA A 399 17.18 -3.88 -9.44
C ALA A 399 16.72 -2.43 -9.19
N SER A 400 15.41 -2.21 -9.14
CA SER A 400 14.85 -0.89 -8.84
C SER A 400 15.35 -0.33 -7.50
N TYR A 401 15.34 -1.14 -6.43
CA TYR A 401 15.89 -0.69 -5.15
C TYR A 401 17.39 -0.41 -5.21
N ALA A 402 18.16 -1.29 -5.88
CA ALA A 402 19.61 -1.15 -6.02
C ALA A 402 20.02 0.16 -6.73
N PHE A 403 19.23 0.61 -7.71
CA PHE A 403 19.49 1.85 -8.44
C PHE A 403 19.07 3.12 -7.68
N PHE A 404 17.92 3.12 -6.99
CA PHE A 404 17.38 4.34 -6.39
C PHE A 404 17.66 4.51 -4.89
N ARG A 405 17.77 3.41 -4.13
CA ARG A 405 18.01 3.40 -2.67
C ARG A 405 17.15 4.37 -1.84
N ALA A 406 15.94 4.69 -2.29
CA ALA A 406 15.04 5.65 -1.63
C ALA A 406 13.64 5.06 -1.43
N PRO A 407 13.44 4.16 -0.44
CA PRO A 407 12.21 3.40 -0.28
C PRO A 407 10.93 4.24 -0.24
N LYS A 408 10.89 5.29 0.60
CA LYS A 408 9.75 6.21 0.70
C LYS A 408 9.38 6.82 -0.66
N GLN A 409 10.37 7.30 -1.41
CA GLN A 409 10.13 7.94 -2.71
C GLN A 409 9.63 6.94 -3.75
N LEU A 410 10.17 5.73 -3.79
CA LEU A 410 9.70 4.67 -4.68
C LEU A 410 8.25 4.31 -4.39
N VAL A 411 7.89 4.16 -3.11
CA VAL A 411 6.51 3.88 -2.67
C VAL A 411 5.57 5.01 -3.08
N LEU A 412 5.93 6.27 -2.84
CA LEU A 412 5.12 7.44 -3.20
C LEU A 412 5.00 7.63 -4.72
N ALA A 413 6.04 7.30 -5.50
CA ALA A 413 5.99 7.36 -6.96
C ALA A 413 4.98 6.38 -7.56
N GLY A 414 4.93 5.14 -7.04
CA GLY A 414 3.89 4.18 -7.42
C GLY A 414 2.50 4.62 -6.99
N GLY A 415 2.38 5.20 -5.79
CA GLY A 415 1.14 5.80 -5.32
C GLY A 415 0.62 6.92 -6.20
N PHE A 416 1.50 7.82 -6.64
CA PHE A 416 1.17 8.89 -7.58
C PHE A 416 0.62 8.33 -8.90
N MET A 417 1.31 7.35 -9.48
CA MET A 417 0.84 6.70 -10.71
C MET A 417 -0.47 5.94 -10.49
N GLY A 418 -0.67 5.37 -9.30
CA GLY A 418 -1.92 4.78 -8.87
C GLY A 418 -3.05 5.82 -8.85
N ALA A 419 -2.81 7.01 -8.30
CA ALA A 419 -3.78 8.09 -8.26
C ALA A 419 -4.20 8.53 -9.67
N LEU A 420 -3.26 8.58 -10.62
CA LEU A 420 -3.57 8.84 -12.04
C LEU A 420 -4.39 7.73 -12.70
N MET A 421 -4.28 6.48 -12.24
CA MET A 421 -5.04 5.35 -12.75
C MET A 421 -6.48 5.30 -12.22
N LEU A 422 -6.74 5.83 -11.02
CA LEU A 422 -8.05 5.77 -10.36
C LEU A 422 -9.22 6.33 -11.20
N PRO A 423 -9.14 7.51 -11.85
CA PRO A 423 -10.24 8.04 -12.66
C PRO A 423 -10.71 7.04 -13.73
N PHE A 424 -9.76 6.36 -14.38
CA PHE A 424 -10.05 5.41 -15.43
C PHE A 424 -10.67 4.11 -14.90
N LEU A 425 -10.27 3.68 -13.71
CA LEU A 425 -10.91 2.56 -13.02
C LEU A 425 -12.34 2.92 -12.60
N GLY A 426 -12.58 4.15 -12.14
CA GLY A 426 -13.94 4.66 -11.90
C GLY A 426 -14.81 4.60 -13.14
N LEU A 427 -14.30 5.08 -14.29
CA LEU A 427 -15.01 4.98 -15.57
C LEU A 427 -15.29 3.53 -15.98
N ALA A 428 -14.31 2.63 -15.82
CA ALA A 428 -14.50 1.21 -16.10
C ALA A 428 -15.57 0.59 -15.19
N ALA A 429 -15.63 0.98 -13.91
CA ALA A 429 -16.67 0.53 -12.98
C ALA A 429 -18.07 0.98 -13.41
N LEU A 430 -18.22 2.25 -13.82
CA LEU A 430 -19.48 2.76 -14.38
C LEU A 430 -19.87 2.02 -15.66
N PHE A 431 -18.91 1.74 -16.54
CA PHE A 431 -19.14 0.92 -17.73
C PHE A 431 -19.62 -0.49 -17.36
N PHE A 432 -18.98 -1.15 -16.39
CA PHE A 432 -19.42 -2.47 -15.92
C PHE A 432 -20.84 -2.43 -15.36
N ARG A 433 -21.13 -1.44 -14.51
CA ARG A 433 -22.42 -1.24 -13.88
C ARG A 433 -23.55 -1.04 -14.90
N TYR A 434 -23.36 -0.18 -15.90
CA TYR A 434 -24.43 0.25 -16.81
C TYR A 434 -24.47 -0.49 -18.15
N LYS A 435 -23.38 -1.16 -18.56
CA LYS A 435 -23.31 -1.85 -19.86
C LYS A 435 -23.12 -3.35 -19.75
N ARG A 436 -22.63 -3.88 -18.63
CA ARG A 436 -22.31 -5.32 -18.48
C ARG A 436 -23.03 -6.03 -17.34
N CYS A 437 -23.57 -5.29 -16.37
CA CYS A 437 -24.30 -5.84 -15.25
C CYS A 437 -25.54 -6.61 -15.72
N ASP A 438 -25.74 -7.82 -15.19
CA ASP A 438 -26.99 -8.57 -15.36
C ASP A 438 -28.10 -7.85 -14.58
N SER A 439 -29.26 -7.64 -15.21
CA SER A 439 -30.38 -6.89 -14.60
C SER A 439 -30.93 -7.58 -13.36
N ARG A 440 -30.81 -8.91 -13.27
CA ARG A 440 -31.25 -9.71 -12.10
C ARG A 440 -30.35 -9.50 -10.88
N LEU A 441 -29.13 -9.01 -11.08
CA LEU A 441 -28.11 -8.78 -10.04
C LEU A 441 -27.81 -7.28 -9.86
N ALA A 442 -28.58 -6.42 -10.53
CA ALA A 442 -28.37 -4.98 -10.51
C ALA A 442 -28.65 -4.42 -9.11
N PRO A 443 -27.68 -3.73 -8.47
CA PRO A 443 -27.95 -3.05 -7.21
C PRO A 443 -28.94 -1.88 -7.38
N GLY A 444 -29.48 -1.39 -6.26
CA GLY A 444 -30.45 -0.29 -6.24
C GLY A 444 -29.83 1.10 -6.37
N ARG A 445 -30.67 2.15 -6.42
CA ARG A 445 -30.25 3.54 -6.63
C ARG A 445 -29.25 4.08 -5.61
N ALA A 446 -29.36 3.68 -4.34
CA ALA A 446 -28.41 4.09 -3.30
C ALA A 446 -26.98 3.64 -3.61
N TRP A 447 -26.83 2.46 -4.22
CA TRP A 447 -25.54 1.96 -4.68
C TRP A 447 -24.99 2.78 -5.85
N ASP A 448 -25.86 3.14 -6.80
CA ASP A 448 -25.46 3.96 -7.93
C ASP A 448 -24.93 5.32 -7.46
N ILE A 449 -25.58 5.94 -6.48
CA ILE A 449 -25.10 7.19 -5.85
C ILE A 449 -23.70 6.97 -5.24
N GLY A 450 -23.51 5.91 -4.46
CA GLY A 450 -22.21 5.57 -3.86
C GLY A 450 -21.11 5.34 -4.91
N LEU A 451 -21.44 4.65 -6.00
CA LEU A 451 -20.52 4.41 -7.12
C LEU A 451 -20.15 5.72 -7.83
N TRP A 452 -21.12 6.61 -8.08
CA TRP A 452 -20.86 7.92 -8.67
C TRP A 452 -20.00 8.81 -7.77
N ILE A 453 -20.28 8.84 -6.46
CA ILE A 453 -19.44 9.54 -5.48
C ILE A 453 -18.01 9.00 -5.52
N SER A 454 -17.84 7.66 -5.57
CA SER A 454 -16.51 7.06 -5.71
C SER A 454 -15.82 7.49 -6.99
N CYS A 455 -16.52 7.49 -8.11
CA CYS A 455 -15.93 7.89 -9.39
C CYS A 455 -15.51 9.36 -9.36
N ILE A 456 -16.36 10.25 -8.84
CA ILE A 456 -16.04 11.68 -8.68
C ILE A 456 -14.81 11.85 -7.78
N GLY A 457 -14.75 11.18 -6.63
CA GLY A 457 -13.59 11.26 -5.73
C GLY A 457 -12.30 10.76 -6.38
N MET A 458 -12.37 9.67 -7.15
CA MET A 458 -11.24 9.16 -7.94
C MET A 458 -10.80 10.15 -9.03
N PHE A 459 -11.76 10.80 -9.71
CA PHE A 459 -11.49 11.86 -10.70
C PHE A 459 -10.82 13.07 -10.08
N ILE A 460 -11.34 13.56 -8.94
CA ILE A 460 -10.76 14.68 -8.20
C ILE A 460 -9.32 14.33 -7.81
N THR A 461 -9.09 13.14 -7.26
CA THR A 461 -7.75 12.74 -6.82
C THR A 461 -6.78 12.63 -7.99
N GLY A 462 -7.14 11.91 -9.05
CA GLY A 462 -6.25 11.75 -10.21
C GLY A 462 -6.03 13.07 -10.97
N GLY A 463 -7.08 13.87 -11.13
CA GLY A 463 -6.99 15.19 -11.76
C GLY A 463 -6.13 16.16 -10.96
N TYR A 464 -6.29 16.18 -9.64
CA TYR A 464 -5.48 17.03 -8.76
C TYR A 464 -4.02 16.54 -8.71
N ALA A 465 -3.77 15.23 -8.65
CA ALA A 465 -2.41 14.69 -8.73
C ALA A 465 -1.70 15.11 -10.03
N LEU A 466 -2.41 15.06 -11.16
CA LEU A 466 -1.87 15.55 -12.43
C LEU A 466 -1.61 17.06 -12.37
N TYR A 467 -2.56 17.84 -11.87
CA TYR A 467 -2.44 19.30 -11.73
C TYR A 467 -1.27 19.69 -10.83
N SER A 468 -1.11 19.06 -9.68
CA SER A 468 -0.03 19.39 -8.74
C SER A 468 1.34 19.15 -9.36
N LYS A 469 1.49 18.13 -10.21
CA LYS A 469 2.78 17.81 -10.82
C LYS A 469 3.06 18.60 -12.08
N VAL A 470 2.05 18.82 -12.92
CA VAL A 470 2.23 19.55 -14.19
C VAL A 470 2.25 21.04 -13.94
N VAL A 471 1.34 21.58 -13.13
CA VAL A 471 1.19 23.03 -13.00
C VAL A 471 2.08 23.57 -11.89
N LEU A 472 2.08 22.98 -10.69
CA LEU A 472 2.87 23.56 -9.60
C LEU A 472 4.37 23.38 -9.79
N GLU A 473 4.86 22.27 -10.36
CA GLU A 473 6.31 22.07 -10.56
C GLU A 473 6.86 22.70 -11.84
N LEU A 474 6.07 22.81 -12.93
CA LEU A 474 6.56 23.47 -14.16
C LEU A 474 6.52 25.00 -14.07
N PHE A 475 5.59 25.58 -13.30
CA PHE A 475 5.47 27.05 -13.14
C PHE A 475 6.16 27.59 -11.87
N ALA A 476 6.70 26.72 -11.01
CA ALA A 476 7.57 27.13 -9.89
C ALA A 476 9.07 27.16 -10.24
N LYS A 477 9.43 26.78 -11.47
CA LYS A 477 10.72 27.05 -12.10
C LYS A 477 10.58 28.23 -13.05
#